data_AF-A0A1G3X027-F1
#
_entry.id   AF-A0A1G3X027-F1
#
_cell.length_a   1.000
_cell.length_b   1.000
_cell.length_c   1.000
_cell.angle_alpha   90.00
_cell.angle_beta   90.00
_cell.angle_gamma   90.00
#
_symmetry.space_group_name_H-M   'P 1'
#
loop_
_entity.id
_entity.type
_entity.pdbx_description
1 polymer ?
#
loop_
_entity_poly.entity_id
_entity_poly.type
_entity_poly.pdbx_seq_one_letter_code
_entity_poly.pdbx_strand_id
1 'polypeptide(L)'
;MMQTWLKELERALNKQFYADEVKDVLSFYEEMINDRLANGEKIKDVIESYDIHKIVKDMTPEVLMKRENKGYKKVSRSTRQLLLLLLGTPFLIPLGIVYISMLIFVISMMITAWVLLFSGVVGFGSYIISMFGSNLSLANVIGLVGFGLMMFGFVMLIGIWLYQLMVIMWKKMIYWFSKLAHKRGE
;
A
#
# COMPACT_ATOMS: atom_id res chain seq x y z
N MET A 1 -14.30 -24.33 25.77
CA MET A 1 -12.90 -23.85 25.80
C MET A 1 -12.46 -23.38 24.42
N MET A 2 -12.45 -24.24 23.39
CA MET A 2 -12.09 -23.84 22.01
C MET A 2 -12.92 -22.65 21.48
N GLN A 3 -14.26 -22.76 21.54
CA GLN A 3 -15.16 -21.70 21.08
C GLN A 3 -15.01 -20.37 21.84
N THR A 4 -14.56 -20.42 23.10
CA THR A 4 -14.28 -19.21 23.89
C THR A 4 -12.99 -18.55 23.43
N TRP A 5 -11.93 -19.35 23.23
CA TRP A 5 -10.65 -18.87 22.73
C TRP A 5 -10.75 -18.32 21.30
N LEU A 6 -11.47 -19.00 20.40
CA LEU A 6 -11.70 -18.51 19.03
C LEU A 6 -12.43 -17.16 19.03
N LYS A 7 -13.40 -16.94 19.94
CA LYS A 7 -14.06 -15.63 20.10
C LYS A 7 -13.11 -14.55 20.62
N GLU A 8 -12.16 -14.90 21.48
CA GLU A 8 -11.13 -13.96 21.95
C GLU A 8 -10.14 -13.60 20.84
N LEU A 9 -9.70 -14.60 20.06
CA LEU A 9 -8.88 -14.41 18.87
C LEU A 9 -9.61 -13.54 17.84
N GLU A 10 -10.88 -13.84 17.54
CA GLU A 10 -11.73 -13.06 16.64
C GLU A 10 -11.81 -11.59 17.08
N ARG A 11 -12.03 -11.33 18.37
CA ARG A 11 -12.07 -9.97 18.93
C ARG A 11 -10.74 -9.24 18.79
N ALA A 12 -9.61 -9.95 18.93
CA ALA A 12 -8.29 -9.36 18.74
C ALA A 12 -8.01 -9.06 17.26
N LEU A 13 -8.31 -10.00 16.36
CA LEU A 13 -8.11 -9.88 14.92
C LEU A 13 -9.00 -8.76 14.32
N ASN A 14 -10.26 -8.64 14.73
CA ASN A 14 -11.18 -7.60 14.25
C ASN A 14 -10.70 -6.16 14.53
N LYS A 15 -9.80 -5.96 15.50
CA LYS A 15 -9.19 -4.64 15.75
C LYS A 15 -8.23 -4.23 14.64
N GLN A 16 -7.62 -5.19 13.94
CA GLN A 16 -6.59 -4.93 12.94
C GLN A 16 -6.99 -5.33 11.52
N PHE A 17 -7.69 -6.44 11.33
CA PHE A 17 -7.97 -7.01 10.01
C PHE A 17 -9.39 -6.72 9.52
N TYR A 18 -9.65 -6.96 8.24
CA TYR A 18 -10.99 -6.95 7.65
C TYR A 18 -11.71 -8.27 7.91
N ALA A 19 -13.05 -8.28 7.87
CA ALA A 19 -13.84 -9.45 8.28
C ALA A 19 -13.53 -10.73 7.47
N ASP A 20 -13.22 -10.59 6.17
CA ASP A 20 -12.76 -11.66 5.29
C ASP A 20 -11.42 -12.23 5.78
N GLU A 21 -10.46 -11.36 6.07
CA GLU A 21 -9.14 -11.76 6.58
C GLU A 21 -9.21 -12.40 7.97
N VAL A 22 -10.08 -11.90 8.83
CA VAL A 22 -10.31 -12.48 10.17
C VAL A 22 -10.82 -13.91 10.03
N LYS A 23 -11.77 -14.14 9.11
CA LYS A 23 -12.32 -15.48 8.88
C LYS A 23 -11.25 -16.46 8.42
N ASP A 24 -10.40 -16.05 7.47
CA ASP A 24 -9.31 -16.91 6.97
C ASP A 24 -8.34 -17.31 8.08
N VAL A 25 -7.95 -16.36 8.93
CA VAL A 25 -7.06 -16.64 10.08
C VAL A 25 -7.74 -17.54 11.11
N LEU A 26 -9.02 -17.31 11.42
CA LEU A 26 -9.78 -18.15 12.35
C LEU A 26 -9.89 -19.59 11.85
N SER A 27 -10.22 -19.79 10.57
CA SER A 27 -10.31 -21.11 9.96
C SER A 27 -8.98 -21.86 10.00
N PHE A 28 -7.87 -21.17 9.73
CA PHE A 28 -6.52 -21.77 9.83
C PHE A 28 -6.20 -22.26 11.24
N TYR A 29 -6.45 -21.46 12.27
CA TYR A 29 -6.19 -21.87 13.66
C TYR A 29 -7.19 -22.91 14.16
N GLU A 30 -8.44 -22.88 13.71
CA GLU A 30 -9.42 -23.93 14.00
C GLU A 30 -8.98 -25.28 13.43
N GLU A 31 -8.51 -25.32 12.18
CA GLU A 31 -7.93 -26.52 11.54
C GLU A 31 -6.70 -27.01 12.32
N MET A 32 -5.76 -26.11 12.64
CA MET A 32 -4.55 -26.46 13.40
C MET A 32 -4.85 -27.01 14.80
N ILE A 33 -5.83 -26.46 15.50
CA ILE A 33 -6.26 -26.96 16.82
C ILE A 33 -6.90 -28.34 16.66
N ASN A 34 -7.78 -28.52 15.67
CA ASN A 34 -8.44 -29.80 15.42
C ASN A 34 -7.43 -30.91 15.08
N ASP A 35 -6.40 -30.62 14.28
CA ASP A 35 -5.34 -31.57 13.96
C ASP A 35 -4.56 -32.02 15.21
N ARG A 36 -4.22 -31.07 16.10
CA ARG A 36 -3.54 -31.39 17.36
C ARG A 36 -4.42 -32.21 18.30
N LEU A 37 -5.72 -31.91 18.36
CA LEU A 37 -6.69 -32.70 19.12
C LEU A 37 -6.82 -34.12 18.53
N ALA A 38 -6.83 -34.27 17.20
CA ALA A 38 -6.86 -35.57 16.54
C ALA A 38 -5.60 -36.41 16.84
N ASN A 39 -4.46 -35.77 17.04
CA ASN A 39 -3.22 -36.41 17.49
C ASN A 39 -3.19 -36.76 18.99
N GLY A 40 -4.28 -36.51 19.73
CA GLY A 40 -4.44 -36.91 21.13
C GLY A 40 -3.97 -35.87 22.15
N GLU A 41 -3.65 -34.64 21.73
CA GLU A 41 -3.31 -33.57 22.66
C GLU A 41 -4.55 -33.07 23.43
N LYS A 42 -4.36 -32.61 24.66
CA LYS A 42 -5.46 -32.02 25.43
C LYS A 42 -5.67 -30.57 25.01
N ILE A 43 -6.93 -30.20 24.86
CA ILE A 43 -7.36 -28.85 24.47
C ILE A 43 -6.77 -27.71 25.33
N LYS A 44 -6.57 -27.93 26.63
CA LYS A 44 -5.97 -26.92 27.51
C LYS A 44 -4.52 -26.64 27.12
N ASP A 45 -3.73 -27.70 26.99
CA ASP A 45 -2.30 -27.63 26.66
C ASP A 45 -2.10 -26.99 25.27
N VAL A 46 -2.98 -27.31 24.31
CA VAL A 46 -2.97 -26.69 22.97
C VAL A 46 -3.25 -25.19 23.06
N ILE A 47 -4.32 -24.77 23.75
CA ILE A 47 -4.71 -23.36 23.85
C ILE A 47 -3.66 -22.55 24.63
N GLU A 48 -3.11 -23.09 25.71
CA GLU A 48 -2.06 -22.43 26.51
C GLU A 48 -0.75 -22.24 25.74
N SER A 49 -0.49 -23.10 24.73
CA SER A 49 0.67 -22.94 23.85
C SER A 49 0.56 -21.76 22.88
N TYR A 50 -0.65 -21.20 22.69
CA TYR A 50 -0.91 -20.11 21.76
C TYR A 50 -1.14 -18.77 22.48
N ASP A 51 -0.29 -17.79 22.17
CA ASP A 51 -0.50 -16.40 22.55
C ASP A 51 -1.23 -15.64 21.44
N ILE A 52 -2.47 -15.20 21.71
CA ILE A 52 -3.31 -14.43 20.78
C ILE A 52 -2.61 -13.17 20.28
N HIS A 53 -1.90 -12.45 21.14
CA HIS A 53 -1.21 -11.21 20.74
C HIS A 53 -0.05 -11.50 19.79
N LYS A 54 0.66 -12.59 20.04
CA LYS A 54 1.72 -13.07 19.17
C LYS A 54 1.15 -13.52 17.82
N ILE A 55 0.05 -14.28 17.81
CA ILE A 55 -0.65 -14.70 16.58
C ILE A 55 -1.04 -13.49 15.72
N VAL A 56 -1.67 -12.47 16.32
CA VAL A 56 -2.07 -11.27 15.57
C VAL A 56 -0.86 -10.59 14.93
N LYS A 57 0.27 -10.51 15.65
CA LYS A 57 1.52 -9.92 15.15
C LYS A 57 2.13 -10.75 14.03
N ASP A 58 2.20 -12.07 14.21
CA ASP A 58 2.85 -13.00 13.28
C ASP A 58 2.04 -13.21 11.99
N MET A 59 0.70 -13.13 12.07
CA MET A 59 -0.19 -13.18 10.91
C MET A 59 -0.25 -11.85 10.15
N THR A 60 0.14 -10.73 10.76
CA THR A 60 0.06 -9.40 10.12
C THR A 60 0.81 -9.35 8.77
N PRO A 61 2.08 -9.79 8.65
CA PRO A 61 2.78 -9.83 7.37
C PRO A 61 2.05 -10.68 6.32
N GLU A 62 1.54 -11.85 6.70
CA GLU A 62 0.87 -12.78 5.77
C GLU A 62 -0.45 -12.20 5.25
N VAL A 63 -1.27 -11.63 6.14
CA VAL A 63 -2.52 -10.94 5.77
C VAL A 63 -2.22 -9.76 4.85
N LEU A 64 -1.20 -8.95 5.16
CA LEU A 64 -0.82 -7.81 4.33
C LEU A 64 -0.31 -8.21 2.93
N MET A 65 0.32 -9.38 2.80
CA MET A 65 0.74 -9.92 1.51
C MET A 65 -0.44 -10.37 0.64
N LYS A 66 -1.45 -11.01 1.26
CA LYS A 66 -2.64 -11.52 0.56
C LYS A 66 -3.67 -10.42 0.26
N ARG A 67 -3.67 -9.34 1.06
CA ARG A 67 -4.65 -8.25 0.94
C ARG A 67 -4.58 -7.57 -0.43
N GLU A 68 -5.70 -7.60 -1.13
CA GLU A 68 -5.91 -6.74 -2.29
C GLU A 68 -6.07 -5.28 -1.84
N ASN A 69 -4.99 -4.50 -1.98
CA ASN A 69 -4.96 -3.07 -1.67
C ASN A 69 -5.68 -2.24 -2.76
N LYS A 70 -6.98 -2.50 -2.92
CA LYS A 70 -7.89 -1.78 -3.80
C LYS A 70 -8.32 -0.46 -3.12
N GLY A 71 -7.87 0.65 -3.67
CA GLY A 71 -8.20 2.00 -3.22
C GLY A 71 -7.27 2.57 -2.12
N TYR A 72 -7.28 3.90 -1.99
CA TYR A 72 -6.38 4.65 -1.11
C TYR A 72 -6.51 4.28 0.37
N LYS A 73 -7.74 4.08 0.87
CA LYS A 73 -7.99 3.74 2.28
C LYS A 73 -7.33 2.42 2.69
N LYS A 74 -7.43 1.38 1.85
CA LYS A 74 -6.81 0.07 2.11
C LYS A 74 -5.27 0.18 2.07
N VAL A 75 -4.72 0.83 1.06
CA VAL A 75 -3.26 1.08 0.92
C VAL A 75 -2.70 1.81 2.14
N SER A 76 -3.37 2.87 2.59
CA SER A 76 -2.95 3.66 3.75
C SER A 76 -3.00 2.86 5.05
N ARG A 77 -4.09 2.09 5.29
CA ARG A 77 -4.21 1.21 6.46
C ARG A 77 -3.11 0.14 6.48
N SER A 78 -2.88 -0.53 5.35
CA SER A 78 -1.82 -1.54 5.19
C SER A 78 -0.42 -0.95 5.42
N THR A 79 -0.18 0.25 4.89
CA THR A 79 1.08 0.98 5.10
C THR A 79 1.31 1.28 6.58
N ARG A 80 0.28 1.75 7.29
CA ARG A 80 0.38 2.03 8.73
C ARG A 80 0.62 0.76 9.54
N GLN A 81 -0.07 -0.33 9.21
CA GLN A 81 0.11 -1.62 9.88
C GLN A 81 1.54 -2.15 9.70
N LEU A 82 2.04 -2.09 8.47
CA LEU A 82 3.41 -2.49 8.16
C LEU A 82 4.45 -1.63 8.89
N LEU A 83 4.24 -0.30 8.96
CA LEU A 83 5.11 0.60 9.72
C LEU A 83 5.15 0.25 11.21
N LEU A 84 3.99 0.02 11.82
CA LEU A 84 3.90 -0.36 13.23
C LEU A 84 4.60 -1.70 13.49
N LEU A 85 4.48 -2.66 12.57
CA LEU A 85 5.16 -3.95 12.66
C LEU A 85 6.69 -3.81 12.54
N LEU A 86 7.16 -3.06 11.55
CA LEU A 86 8.59 -2.87 11.27
C LEU A 86 9.29 -2.07 12.39
N LEU A 87 8.64 -1.05 12.94
CA LEU A 87 9.20 -0.24 14.02
C LEU A 87 8.98 -0.85 15.41
N GLY A 88 7.94 -1.66 15.59
CA GLY A 88 7.62 -2.34 16.85
C GLY A 88 8.47 -3.57 17.14
N THR A 89 9.33 -3.99 16.19
CA THR A 89 10.23 -5.14 16.36
C THR A 89 11.67 -4.66 16.20
N PRO A 90 12.51 -4.67 17.26
CA PRO A 90 13.87 -4.10 17.21
C PRO A 90 14.72 -4.59 16.03
N PHE A 91 14.62 -5.88 15.70
CA PHE A 91 15.33 -6.50 14.59
C PHE A 91 14.88 -6.01 13.20
N LEU A 92 13.64 -5.54 13.07
CA LEU A 92 13.05 -5.04 11.82
C LEU A 92 13.22 -3.53 11.65
N ILE A 93 13.72 -2.79 12.65
CA ILE A 93 13.91 -1.34 12.59
C ILE A 93 14.71 -0.90 11.35
N PRO A 94 15.85 -1.54 10.99
CA PRO A 94 16.58 -1.18 9.77
C PRO A 94 15.72 -1.29 8.51
N LEU A 95 14.88 -2.33 8.43
CA LEU A 95 13.94 -2.52 7.32
C LEU A 95 12.83 -1.45 7.33
N GLY A 96 12.37 -1.06 8.52
CA GLY A 96 11.44 0.05 8.73
C GLY A 96 11.97 1.39 8.21
N ILE A 97 13.25 1.70 8.46
CA ILE A 97 13.89 2.92 7.96
C ILE A 97 13.90 2.94 6.43
N VAL A 98 14.33 1.84 5.79
CA VAL A 98 14.32 1.73 4.32
C VAL A 98 12.91 1.87 3.75
N TYR A 99 11.91 1.28 4.40
CA TYR A 99 10.51 1.42 4.00
C TYR A 99 10.04 2.88 4.06
N ILE A 100 10.37 3.60 5.13
CA ILE A 100 10.02 5.03 5.28
C ILE A 100 10.71 5.87 4.20
N SER A 101 12.01 5.65 3.95
CA SER A 101 12.74 6.37 2.90
C SER A 101 12.10 6.16 1.52
N MET A 102 11.74 4.92 1.18
CA MET A 102 11.04 4.61 -0.08
C MET A 102 9.65 5.25 -0.14
N LEU A 103 8.92 5.27 0.97
CA LEU A 103 7.61 5.90 1.06
C LEU A 103 7.70 7.42 0.82
N ILE A 104 8.68 8.09 1.43
CA ILE A 104 8.97 9.52 1.20
C ILE A 104 9.28 9.76 -0.28
N PHE A 105 10.12 8.92 -0.89
CA PHE A 105 10.45 9.00 -2.31
C PHE A 105 9.21 8.89 -3.20
N VAL A 106 8.35 7.90 -2.96
CA VAL A 106 7.11 7.69 -3.72
C VAL A 106 6.16 8.90 -3.58
N ILE A 107 5.97 9.39 -2.35
CA ILE A 107 5.12 10.57 -2.11
C ILE A 107 5.70 11.80 -2.81
N SER A 108 7.01 12.03 -2.70
CA SER A 108 7.68 13.15 -3.37
C SER A 108 7.47 13.09 -4.88
N MET A 109 7.66 11.93 -5.49
CA MET A 109 7.42 11.73 -6.93
C MET A 109 5.95 11.93 -7.32
N MET A 110 4.99 11.51 -6.49
CA MET A 110 3.57 11.78 -6.75
C MET A 110 3.27 13.28 -6.71
N ILE A 111 3.85 14.02 -5.77
CA ILE A 111 3.71 15.48 -5.69
C ILE A 111 4.35 16.13 -6.92
N THR A 112 5.55 15.72 -7.32
CA THR A 112 6.20 16.22 -8.53
C THR A 112 5.36 15.98 -9.78
N ALA A 113 4.75 14.80 -9.94
CA ALA A 113 3.85 14.51 -11.05
C ALA A 113 2.64 15.47 -11.06
N TRP A 114 2.04 15.74 -9.90
CA TRP A 114 0.94 16.71 -9.77
C TRP A 114 1.38 18.14 -10.12
N VAL A 115 2.55 18.56 -9.65
CA VAL A 115 3.10 19.89 -9.96
C VAL A 115 3.40 20.01 -11.47
N LEU A 116 3.92 18.96 -12.11
CA LEU A 116 4.15 18.93 -13.56
C LEU A 116 2.85 19.06 -14.35
N LEU A 117 1.79 18.35 -13.94
CA LEU A 117 0.48 18.48 -14.59
C LEU A 117 -0.07 19.91 -14.44
N PHE A 118 -0.04 20.46 -13.22
CA PHE A 118 -0.56 21.80 -12.94
C PHE A 118 0.24 22.89 -13.66
N SER A 119 1.57 22.84 -13.58
CA SER A 119 2.46 23.77 -14.30
C SER A 119 2.29 23.65 -15.82
N GLY A 120 2.04 22.44 -16.32
CA GLY A 120 1.67 22.22 -17.71
C GLY A 120 0.42 23.00 -18.11
N VAL A 121 -0.66 22.95 -17.31
CA VAL A 121 -1.91 23.69 -17.61
C VAL A 121 -1.67 25.19 -17.61
N VAL A 122 -1.02 25.70 -16.55
CA VAL A 122 -0.77 27.14 -16.40
C VAL A 122 0.17 27.65 -17.50
N GLY A 123 1.24 26.91 -17.77
CA GLY A 123 2.21 27.24 -18.81
C GLY A 123 1.62 27.19 -20.22
N PHE A 124 0.72 26.24 -20.48
CA PHE A 124 0.00 26.20 -21.74
C PHE A 124 -0.98 27.37 -21.88
N GLY A 125 -1.68 27.75 -20.80
CA GLY A 125 -2.55 28.94 -20.80
C GLY A 125 -1.79 30.23 -21.10
N SER A 126 -0.64 30.44 -20.45
CA SER A 126 0.20 31.63 -20.70
C SER A 126 0.80 31.63 -22.11
N TYR A 127 1.16 30.46 -22.64
CA TYR A 127 1.62 30.28 -24.02
C TYR A 127 0.55 30.76 -25.02
N ILE A 128 -0.70 30.33 -24.85
CA ILE A 128 -1.81 30.74 -25.72
C ILE A 128 -2.01 32.25 -25.70
N ILE A 129 -2.08 32.87 -24.52
CA ILE A 129 -2.25 34.32 -24.37
C ILE A 129 -1.12 35.08 -25.08
N SER A 130 0.12 34.61 -24.92
CA SER A 130 1.30 35.25 -25.54
C SER A 130 1.27 35.17 -27.07
N MET A 131 0.74 34.07 -27.63
CA MET A 131 0.62 33.90 -29.09
C MET A 131 -0.43 34.86 -29.69
N PHE A 132 -1.57 35.06 -29.02
CA PHE A 132 -2.59 36.02 -29.48
C PHE A 132 -2.18 37.49 -29.32
N GLY A 133 -1.25 37.80 -28.42
CA GLY A 133 -0.65 39.14 -28.28
C GLY A 133 0.56 39.39 -29.18
N SER A 134 0.95 38.43 -30.02
CA SER A 134 2.15 38.54 -30.86
C SER A 134 1.87 39.24 -32.21
N ASN A 135 2.89 39.90 -32.77
CA ASN A 135 2.82 40.51 -34.11
C ASN A 135 3.01 39.49 -35.25
N LEU A 136 2.80 38.20 -34.99
CA LEU A 136 2.98 37.15 -35.98
C LEU A 136 1.80 37.08 -36.95
N SER A 137 2.05 36.60 -38.16
CA SER A 137 0.98 36.26 -39.11
C SER A 137 0.06 35.20 -38.52
N LEU A 138 -1.23 35.30 -38.82
CA LEU A 138 -2.27 34.38 -38.34
C LEU A 138 -1.97 32.92 -38.68
N ALA A 139 -1.34 32.65 -39.83
CA ALA A 139 -0.91 31.31 -40.22
C ALA A 139 0.16 30.74 -39.27
N ASN A 140 1.12 31.57 -38.82
CA ASN A 140 2.17 31.17 -37.89
C ASN A 140 1.61 30.94 -36.48
N VAL A 141 0.67 31.78 -36.04
CA VAL A 141 -0.01 31.63 -34.75
C VAL A 141 -0.75 30.30 -34.68
N ILE A 142 -1.53 29.95 -35.71
CA ILE A 142 -2.26 28.67 -35.75
C ILE A 142 -1.30 27.48 -35.73
N GLY A 143 -0.21 27.53 -36.51
CA GLY A 143 0.79 26.46 -36.54
C GLY A 143 1.47 26.24 -35.18
N LEU A 144 1.89 27.33 -34.52
CA LEU A 144 2.52 27.28 -33.20
C LEU A 144 1.56 26.85 -32.09
N VAL A 145 0.31 27.29 -32.13
CA VAL A 145 -0.73 26.85 -31.18
C VAL A 145 -1.02 25.36 -31.34
N GLY A 146 -1.13 24.87 -32.58
CA GLY A 146 -1.30 23.44 -32.88
C GLY A 146 -0.14 22.60 -32.37
N PHE A 147 1.10 23.04 -32.57
CA PHE A 147 2.28 22.38 -32.02
C PHE A 147 2.30 22.38 -30.48
N GLY A 148 1.93 23.51 -29.87
CA GLY A 148 1.81 23.64 -28.42
C GLY A 148 0.77 22.68 -27.82
N LEU A 149 -0.39 22.53 -28.48
CA LEU A 149 -1.42 21.56 -28.08
C LEU A 149 -0.90 20.13 -28.11
N MET A 150 -0.17 19.76 -29.17
CA MET A 150 0.40 18.43 -29.31
C MET A 150 1.41 18.14 -28.18
N MET A 151 2.32 19.07 -27.89
CA MET A 151 3.30 18.93 -26.82
C MET A 151 2.65 18.88 -25.42
N PHE A 152 1.64 19.73 -25.20
CA PHE A 152 0.86 19.72 -23.96
C PHE A 152 0.18 18.36 -23.74
N GLY A 153 -0.41 17.78 -24.79
CA GLY A 153 -0.99 16.44 -24.75
C GLY A 153 0.03 15.36 -24.34
N PHE A 154 1.23 15.39 -24.91
CA PHE A 154 2.31 14.47 -24.53
C PHE A 154 2.71 14.61 -23.06
N VAL A 155 2.90 15.84 -22.58
CA VAL A 155 3.27 16.10 -21.17
C VAL A 155 2.18 15.58 -20.22
N MET A 156 0.91 15.79 -20.55
CA MET A 156 -0.22 15.29 -19.77
C MET A 156 -0.24 13.77 -19.70
N LEU A 157 -0.05 13.07 -20.82
CA LEU A 157 0.00 11.61 -20.86
C LEU A 157 1.18 11.07 -20.02
N ILE A 158 2.36 11.66 -20.15
CA ILE A 158 3.54 11.28 -19.37
C ILE A 158 3.29 11.50 -17.87
N GLY A 159 2.70 12.63 -17.48
CA GLY A 159 2.39 12.92 -16.08
C GLY A 159 1.40 11.93 -15.47
N ILE A 160 0.33 11.56 -16.20
CA ILE A 160 -0.62 10.54 -15.76
C ILE A 160 0.06 9.18 -15.63
N TRP A 161 0.89 8.82 -16.61
CA TRP A 161 1.61 7.54 -16.62
C TRP A 161 2.59 7.43 -15.43
N LEU A 162 3.34 8.49 -15.15
CA LEU A 162 4.22 8.58 -13.98
C LEU A 162 3.42 8.44 -12.67
N TYR A 163 2.29 9.12 -12.54
CA TYR A 163 1.43 9.00 -11.37
C TYR A 163 0.94 7.54 -11.16
N GLN A 164 0.49 6.88 -12.23
CA GLN A 164 0.06 5.48 -12.18
C GLN A 164 1.20 4.54 -11.78
N LEU A 165 2.41 4.76 -12.33
CA LEU A 165 3.60 3.99 -12.00
C LEU A 165 3.92 4.10 -10.50
N MET A 166 3.84 5.30 -9.93
CA MET A 166 4.08 5.52 -8.49
C MET A 166 3.03 4.81 -7.62
N VAL A 167 1.75 4.80 -8.02
CA VAL A 167 0.70 4.04 -7.31
C VAL A 167 0.96 2.54 -7.34
N ILE A 168 1.43 2.01 -8.48
CA ILE A 168 1.81 0.59 -8.60
C ILE A 168 3.02 0.28 -7.72
N MET A 169 4.04 1.15 -7.74
CA MET A 169 5.22 1.00 -6.88
C MET A 169 4.84 0.97 -5.40
N TRP A 170 3.95 1.84 -4.94
CA TRP A 170 3.48 1.83 -3.54
C TRP A 170 2.83 0.50 -3.17
N LYS A 171 1.94 -0.03 -4.01
CA LYS A 171 1.31 -1.34 -3.76
C LYS A 171 2.33 -2.48 -3.72
N LYS A 172 3.29 -2.49 -4.66
CA LYS A 172 4.36 -3.48 -4.68
C LYS A 172 5.27 -3.38 -3.45
N MET A 173 5.53 -2.16 -2.96
CA MET A 173 6.32 -1.93 -1.76
C MET A 173 5.68 -2.61 -0.55
N ILE A 174 4.36 -2.47 -0.36
CA ILE A 174 3.64 -3.16 0.73
C ILE A 174 3.85 -4.67 0.63
N TYR A 175 3.70 -5.26 -0.56
CA TYR A 175 3.89 -6.69 -0.77
C TYR A 175 5.33 -7.14 -0.46
N TRP A 176 6.33 -6.45 -1.03
CA TRP A 176 7.74 -6.82 -0.87
C TRP A 176 8.21 -6.70 0.57
N PHE A 177 7.85 -5.63 1.26
CA PHE A 177 8.25 -5.44 2.65
C PHE A 177 7.48 -6.35 3.62
N SER A 178 6.22 -6.67 3.33
CA SER A 178 5.49 -7.70 4.09
C SER A 178 6.15 -9.08 3.91
N LYS A 179 6.56 -9.42 2.69
CA LYS A 179 7.31 -10.65 2.40
C LYS A 179 8.66 -10.71 3.10
N LEU A 180 9.40 -9.60 3.15
CA LEU A 180 10.67 -9.52 3.85
C LEU A 180 10.51 -9.58 5.37
N ALA A 181 9.45 -8.97 5.91
CA ALA A 181 9.13 -9.04 7.33
C ALA A 181 8.76 -10.46 7.75
N HIS A 182 7.98 -11.19 6.93
CA HIS A 182 7.66 -12.59 7.17
C HIS A 182 8.92 -13.46 7.21
N LYS A 183 9.79 -13.36 6.19
CA LYS A 183 11.05 -14.13 6.12
C LYS A 183 12.09 -13.84 7.20
N ARG A 184 12.00 -12.69 7.88
CA ARG A 184 12.93 -12.30 8.96
C ARG A 184 12.33 -12.47 10.35
N GLY A 185 11.04 -12.79 10.44
CA GLY A 185 10.34 -13.10 11.68
C GLY A 185 10.35 -14.59 12.02
N GLU A 186 10.66 -15.45 11.05
CA GLU A 186 11.09 -16.85 11.21
C GLU A 186 12.54 -16.93 11.68
#